data_AF-A0A6L7WYE5-F1
#
_entry.id   AF-A0A6L7WYE5-F1
#
_cell.length_a   1.000
_cell.length_b   1.000
_cell.length_c   1.000
_cell.angle_alpha   90.00
_cell.angle_beta   90.00
_cell.angle_gamma   90.00
#
_symmetry.space_group_name_H-M   'P 1'
#
loop_
_entity.id
_entity.type
_entity.pdbx_description
1 polymer ?
#
loop_
_entity_poly.entity_id
_entity_poly.type
_entity_poly.pdbx_seq_one_letter_code
_entity_poly.pdbx_strand_id
1 'polypeptide(L)'
;MQNWRRARCIRPMDSTATIEPGARAQLDRLWARGRDFLGCEAAIMGGAMTWVSERNLVSAISEAGAFGVIACGAMEPDRLALEIAGTRALTDKPFGVNLITMHPKLDALIDVCGEAGISHIVLAGGLPGRAAMRRVKGWGARLICLCLLFTSDAADDLTRVG
;
A
#
# COMPACT_ATOMS: atom_id res chain seq x y z
N MET A 1 17.66 14.04 22.59
CA MET A 1 16.44 14.50 21.86
C MET A 1 16.64 15.84 21.13
N GLN A 2 17.80 16.12 20.55
CA GLN A 2 18.06 17.38 19.81
C GLN A 2 19.06 17.08 18.68
N ASN A 3 18.59 16.79 17.46
CA ASN A 3 19.43 16.84 16.24
C ASN A 3 18.67 16.73 14.90
N TRP A 4 17.33 16.78 14.88
CA TRP A 4 16.54 16.68 13.64
C TRP A 4 16.50 17.99 12.81
N ARG A 5 16.99 19.11 13.34
CA ARG A 5 16.92 20.45 12.71
C ARG A 5 17.90 20.69 11.54
N ARG A 6 18.75 19.73 11.19
CA ARG A 6 19.76 19.88 10.10
C ARG A 6 19.43 19.10 8.82
N ALA A 7 18.28 18.45 8.72
CA ALA A 7 17.81 17.91 7.44
C ALA A 7 17.38 19.07 6.53
N ARG A 8 18.30 19.63 5.74
CA ARG A 8 18.05 20.62 4.67
C ARG A 8 17.24 20.04 3.49
N CYS A 9 16.31 19.12 3.73
CA CYS A 9 15.58 18.42 2.68
C CYS A 9 14.17 19.00 2.46
N ILE A 10 13.60 19.66 3.46
CA ILE A 10 12.26 20.26 3.35
C ILE A 10 12.44 21.76 3.11
N ARG A 11 12.35 22.20 1.85
CA ARG A 11 12.12 23.63 1.58
C ARG A 11 10.82 24.02 2.28
N PRO A 12 10.74 25.19 2.92
CA PRO A 12 9.46 25.72 3.39
C PRO A 12 8.47 25.68 2.22
N MET A 13 7.30 25.08 2.43
CA MET A 13 6.22 25.20 1.46
C MET A 13 5.88 26.68 1.34
N ASP A 14 6.22 27.26 0.20
CA ASP A 14 5.80 28.61 -0.12
C ASP A 14 4.30 28.56 -0.45
N SER A 15 3.48 28.96 0.52
CA SER A 15 2.02 29.04 0.36
C SER A 15 1.59 30.10 -0.65
N THR A 16 2.53 30.90 -1.17
CA THR A 16 2.31 31.89 -2.24
C THR A 16 2.82 31.43 -3.60
N ALA A 17 3.46 30.25 -3.68
CA ALA A 17 3.86 29.67 -4.94
C ALA A 17 2.62 29.38 -5.80
N THR A 18 2.55 30.04 -6.95
CA THR A 18 1.51 29.78 -7.94
C THR A 18 1.77 28.41 -8.56
N ILE A 19 0.75 27.53 -8.55
CA ILE A 19 0.84 26.25 -9.25
C ILE A 19 1.00 26.55 -10.73
N GLU A 20 2.09 26.05 -11.33
CA GLU A 20 2.37 26.29 -12.75
C GLU A 20 1.15 25.89 -13.61
N PRO A 21 0.70 26.77 -14.52
CA PRO A 21 -0.39 26.45 -15.43
C PRO A 21 -0.09 25.14 -16.18
N GLY A 22 -0.96 24.15 -16.03
CA GLY A 22 -0.79 22.83 -16.67
C GLY A 22 -0.04 21.78 -15.84
N ALA A 23 0.51 22.11 -14.66
CA ALA A 23 1.16 21.13 -13.78
C ALA A 23 0.22 19.97 -13.42
N ARG A 24 -1.08 20.27 -13.19
CA ARG A 24 -2.07 19.22 -12.90
C ARG A 24 -2.32 18.31 -14.11
N ALA A 25 -2.43 18.87 -15.31
CA ALA A 25 -2.60 18.08 -16.53
C ALA A 25 -1.38 17.17 -16.80
N GLN A 26 -0.18 17.65 -16.50
CA GLN A 26 1.03 16.84 -16.55
C GLN A 26 0.99 15.68 -15.53
N LEU A 27 0.59 15.96 -14.28
CA LEU A 27 0.44 14.92 -13.26
C LEU A 27 -0.64 13.90 -13.65
N ASP A 28 -1.80 14.34 -14.14
CA ASP A 28 -2.88 13.45 -14.57
C ASP A 28 -2.38 12.48 -15.66
N ARG A 29 -1.59 12.97 -16.62
CA ARG A 29 -0.96 12.12 -17.64
C ARG A 29 0.04 11.12 -17.04
N LEU A 30 0.89 11.55 -16.12
CA LEU A 30 1.90 10.68 -15.48
C LEU A 30 1.27 9.65 -14.54
N TRP A 31 0.17 10.03 -13.87
CA TRP A 31 -0.50 9.21 -12.87
C TRP A 31 -1.56 8.28 -13.44
N ALA A 32 -2.01 8.44 -14.69
CA ALA A 32 -3.10 7.67 -15.29
C ALA A 32 -3.05 6.17 -14.95
N ARG A 33 -1.95 5.48 -15.29
CA ARG A 33 -1.78 4.04 -15.01
C ARG A 33 -1.81 3.70 -13.52
N GLY A 34 -1.23 4.56 -12.68
CA GLY A 34 -1.17 4.34 -11.23
C GLY A 34 -2.54 4.55 -10.56
N ARG A 35 -3.28 5.56 -11.01
CA ARG A 35 -4.65 5.84 -10.57
C ARG A 35 -5.60 4.71 -10.97
N ASP A 36 -5.50 4.24 -12.20
CA ASP A 36 -6.31 3.11 -12.69
C ASP A 36 -6.01 1.82 -11.92
N PHE A 37 -4.74 1.60 -11.56
CA PHE A 37 -4.33 0.45 -10.79
C PHE A 37 -4.85 0.52 -9.35
N LEU A 38 -4.63 1.64 -8.65
CA LEU A 38 -4.95 1.82 -7.22
C LEU A 38 -6.42 2.16 -6.94
N GLY A 39 -7.12 2.76 -7.91
CA GLY A 39 -8.48 3.26 -7.76
C GLY A 39 -8.59 4.57 -6.98
N CYS A 40 -7.54 5.40 -6.94
CA CYS A 40 -7.50 6.67 -6.21
C CYS A 40 -7.15 7.87 -7.10
N GLU A 41 -7.30 9.10 -6.58
CA GLU A 41 -7.10 10.34 -7.35
C GLU A 41 -5.63 10.65 -7.60
N ALA A 42 -4.79 10.45 -6.60
CA ALA A 42 -3.35 10.65 -6.70
C ALA A 42 -2.67 9.28 -6.80
N ALA A 43 -1.73 9.09 -7.73
CA ALA A 43 -0.88 7.90 -7.75
C ALA A 43 0.23 7.98 -6.68
N ILE A 44 -0.20 8.16 -5.42
CA ILE A 44 0.63 8.24 -4.23
C ILE A 44 0.14 7.14 -3.29
N MET A 45 1.06 6.29 -2.85
CA MET A 45 0.77 5.22 -1.91
C MET A 45 1.49 5.48 -0.59
N GLY A 46 0.76 5.38 0.52
CA GLY A 46 1.33 5.40 1.85
C GLY A 46 2.19 4.16 2.09
N GLY A 47 3.46 4.37 2.45
CA GLY A 47 4.33 3.26 2.84
C GLY A 47 3.80 2.53 4.07
N ALA A 48 3.73 1.20 4.01
CA ALA A 48 3.31 0.38 5.13
C ALA A 48 4.43 0.29 6.19
N MET A 49 4.21 0.92 7.33
CA MET A 49 5.14 0.95 8.46
C MET A 49 4.47 0.33 9.68
N THR A 50 4.98 -0.82 10.15
CA THR A 50 4.45 -1.49 11.34
C THR A 50 4.40 -0.50 12.51
N TRP A 51 3.32 -0.55 13.30
CA TRP A 51 3.00 0.36 14.43
C TRP A 51 2.56 1.78 14.06
N VAL A 52 2.69 2.19 12.80
CA VAL A 52 2.33 3.53 12.35
C VAL A 52 1.16 3.50 11.37
N SER A 53 1.19 2.58 10.40
CA SER A 53 0.16 2.44 9.37
C SER A 53 -1.03 1.61 9.88
N GLU A 54 -1.72 2.15 10.88
CA GLU A 54 -2.98 1.65 11.42
C GLU A 54 -4.20 2.41 10.83
N ARG A 55 -5.41 2.00 11.20
CA ARG A 55 -6.68 2.49 10.64
C ARG A 55 -6.79 4.01 10.50
N ASN A 56 -6.33 4.82 11.46
CA ASN A 56 -6.50 6.27 11.39
C ASN A 56 -5.60 6.91 10.32
N LEU A 57 -4.33 6.48 10.25
CA LEU A 57 -3.42 6.99 9.22
C LEU A 57 -3.86 6.52 7.83
N VAL A 58 -4.24 5.25 7.71
CA VAL A 58 -4.66 4.66 6.44
C VAL A 58 -5.94 5.30 5.91
N SER A 59 -6.94 5.52 6.78
CA SER A 59 -8.18 6.20 6.39
C SER A 59 -7.92 7.65 6.02
N ALA A 60 -7.08 8.38 6.77
CA ALA A 60 -6.73 9.77 6.45
C ALA A 60 -6.02 9.90 5.09
N ILE A 61 -5.09 9.00 4.77
CA ILE A 61 -4.42 8.98 3.45
C ILE A 61 -5.42 8.71 2.33
N SER A 62 -6.32 7.75 2.54
CA SER A 62 -7.35 7.39 1.57
C SER A 62 -8.31 8.57 1.35
N GLU A 63 -8.73 9.22 2.44
CA GLU A 63 -9.57 10.42 2.40
C GLU A 63 -8.93 11.61 1.69
N ALA A 64 -7.61 11.78 1.81
CA ALA A 64 -6.86 12.79 1.08
C ALA A 64 -6.73 12.50 -0.45
N GLY A 65 -7.28 11.38 -0.94
CA GLY A 65 -7.26 11.01 -2.36
C GLY A 65 -6.04 10.20 -2.79
N ALA A 66 -5.15 9.85 -1.86
CA ALA A 66 -4.04 8.91 -2.06
C ALA A 66 -4.47 7.48 -1.66
N PHE A 67 -3.55 6.52 -1.74
CA PHE A 67 -3.82 5.11 -1.41
C PHE A 67 -3.20 4.72 -0.08
N GLY A 68 -4.03 4.46 0.94
CA GLY A 68 -3.58 3.98 2.24
C GLY A 68 -3.28 2.48 2.24
N VAL A 69 -2.30 2.05 3.04
CA VAL A 69 -1.96 0.63 3.20
C VAL A 69 -1.77 0.29 4.69
N ILE A 70 -2.60 -0.61 5.22
CA ILE A 70 -2.45 -1.14 6.58
C ILE A 70 -1.17 -1.97 6.66
N ALA A 71 -0.33 -1.72 7.66
CA ALA A 71 0.83 -2.56 7.93
C ALA A 71 0.44 -3.69 8.90
N CYS A 72 0.22 -4.91 8.40
CA CYS A 72 -0.07 -6.05 9.25
C CYS A 72 1.10 -6.39 10.18
N GLY A 73 2.34 -6.30 9.68
CA GLY A 73 3.54 -6.63 10.45
C GLY A 73 3.46 -8.03 11.08
N ALA A 74 3.37 -8.09 12.41
CA ALA A 74 3.25 -9.32 13.20
C ALA A 74 1.86 -9.48 13.85
N MET A 75 0.81 -8.85 13.29
CA MET A 75 -0.56 -9.01 13.78
C MET A 75 -1.06 -10.44 13.58
N GLU A 76 -1.87 -10.89 14.54
CA GLU A 76 -2.69 -12.08 14.42
C GLU A 76 -3.91 -11.83 13.51
N PRO A 77 -4.47 -12.86 12.85
CA PRO A 77 -5.61 -12.73 11.94
C PRO A 77 -6.80 -11.95 12.52
N ASP A 78 -7.16 -12.23 13.78
CA ASP A 78 -8.26 -11.54 14.45
C ASP A 78 -7.97 -10.03 14.61
N ARG A 79 -6.71 -9.69 14.88
CA ARG A 79 -6.31 -8.27 15.00
C ARG A 79 -6.35 -7.58 13.64
N LEU A 80 -5.91 -8.26 12.58
CA LEU A 80 -6.00 -7.72 11.22
C LEU A 80 -7.45 -7.49 10.81
N ALA A 81 -8.35 -8.44 11.11
CA ALA A 81 -9.79 -8.28 10.84
C ALA A 81 -10.37 -7.04 11.54
N LEU A 82 -10.00 -6.82 12.81
CA LEU A 82 -10.42 -5.62 13.56
C LEU A 82 -9.84 -4.32 12.98
N GLU A 83 -8.60 -4.32 12.47
CA GLU A 83 -8.02 -3.15 11.80
C GLU A 83 -8.70 -2.86 10.46
N ILE A 84 -9.02 -3.89 9.67
CA ILE A 84 -9.73 -3.73 8.40
C ILE A 84 -11.13 -3.18 8.62
N ALA A 85 -11.89 -3.76 9.55
CA ALA A 85 -13.23 -3.30 9.89
C ALA A 85 -13.21 -1.87 10.44
N GLY A 86 -12.24 -1.55 11.30
CA GLY A 86 -12.02 -0.21 11.81
C GLY A 86 -11.70 0.82 10.72
N THR A 87 -10.91 0.43 9.71
CA THR A 87 -10.57 1.31 8.59
C THR A 87 -11.80 1.58 7.72
N ARG A 88 -12.60 0.55 7.41
CA ARG A 88 -13.86 0.69 6.65
C ARG A 88 -14.90 1.55 7.37
N ALA A 89 -14.87 1.59 8.70
CA ALA A 89 -15.74 2.47 9.48
C ALA A 89 -15.34 3.96 9.37
N LEU A 90 -14.13 4.27 8.93
CA LEU A 90 -13.59 5.63 8.81
C LEU A 90 -13.54 6.14 7.37
N THR A 91 -13.57 5.25 6.37
CA THR A 91 -13.52 5.62 4.95
C THR A 91 -14.18 4.57 4.07
N ASP A 92 -14.89 5.04 3.03
CA ASP A 92 -15.41 4.20 1.94
C ASP A 92 -14.42 4.12 0.77
N LYS A 93 -13.31 4.85 0.82
CA LYS A 93 -12.28 4.89 -0.23
C LYS A 93 -11.40 3.63 -0.18
N PRO A 94 -10.84 3.21 -1.33
CA PRO A 94 -10.04 1.99 -1.40
C PRO A 94 -8.73 2.13 -0.61
N PHE A 95 -8.36 1.05 0.08
CA PHE A 95 -7.09 0.89 0.76
C PHE A 95 -6.57 -0.55 0.59
N GLY A 96 -5.28 -0.74 0.87
CA GLY A 96 -4.62 -2.04 0.79
C GLY A 96 -4.17 -2.57 2.14
N VAL A 97 -3.69 -3.81 2.13
CA VAL A 97 -3.07 -4.45 3.31
C VAL A 97 -1.70 -4.98 2.92
N ASN A 98 -0.69 -4.65 3.72
CA ASN A 98 0.64 -5.22 3.63
C ASN A 98 0.79 -6.44 4.53
N LEU A 99 1.22 -7.57 3.95
CA LEU A 99 1.48 -8.83 4.65
C LEU A 99 2.96 -9.21 4.52
N ILE A 100 3.53 -9.74 5.60
CA ILE A 100 4.92 -10.21 5.63
C ILE A 100 4.97 -11.67 5.18
N THR A 101 5.73 -11.96 4.13
CA THR A 101 5.80 -13.29 3.51
C THR A 101 6.35 -14.37 4.44
N MET A 102 7.16 -13.99 5.43
CA MET A 102 7.72 -14.89 6.44
C MET A 102 6.82 -15.09 7.67
N HIS A 103 5.63 -14.49 7.69
CA HIS A 103 4.70 -14.67 8.81
C HIS A 103 4.21 -16.12 8.89
N PRO A 104 4.27 -16.80 10.05
CA PRO A 104 3.90 -18.22 10.15
C PRO A 104 2.41 -18.48 9.83
N LYS A 105 1.58 -17.44 9.93
CA LYS A 105 0.14 -17.48 9.65
C LYS A 105 -0.24 -16.72 8.37
N LEU A 106 0.68 -16.59 7.40
CA LEU A 106 0.45 -15.83 6.17
C LEU A 106 -0.85 -16.24 5.46
N ASP A 107 -1.12 -17.53 5.32
CA ASP A 107 -2.30 -18.01 4.60
C ASP A 107 -3.61 -17.56 5.27
N ALA A 108 -3.67 -17.64 6.61
CA ALA A 108 -4.83 -17.17 7.37
C ALA A 108 -5.00 -15.64 7.26
N LEU A 109 -3.90 -14.88 7.20
CA LEU A 109 -3.96 -13.43 6.99
C LEU A 109 -4.44 -13.07 5.58
N ILE A 110 -4.03 -13.85 4.56
CA ILE A 110 -4.52 -13.72 3.19
C ILE A 110 -6.03 -14.01 3.14
N ASP A 111 -6.48 -15.04 3.85
CA ASP A 111 -7.91 -15.39 3.93
C ASP A 111 -8.75 -14.29 4.55
N VAL A 112 -8.31 -13.73 5.69
CA VAL A 112 -8.98 -12.57 6.31
C VAL A 112 -9.10 -11.40 5.32
N CYS A 113 -8.06 -11.13 4.52
CA CYS A 113 -8.12 -10.09 3.51
C CYS A 113 -9.10 -10.41 2.38
N GLY A 114 -9.15 -11.67 1.94
CA GLY A 114 -10.07 -12.13 0.91
C GLY A 114 -11.53 -12.07 1.36
N GLU A 115 -11.82 -12.57 2.55
CA GLU A 115 -13.16 -12.51 3.18
C GLU A 115 -13.63 -11.07 3.38
N ALA A 116 -12.72 -10.17 3.77
CA ALA A 116 -13.02 -8.75 3.92
C ALA A 116 -13.05 -7.97 2.59
N GLY A 117 -12.84 -8.63 1.45
CA GLY A 117 -12.89 -8.03 0.12
C GLY A 117 -11.85 -6.92 -0.10
N ILE A 118 -10.62 -7.10 0.40
CA ILE A 118 -9.53 -6.16 0.17
C ILE A 118 -9.08 -6.24 -1.29
N SER A 119 -8.99 -5.08 -1.94
CA SER A 119 -8.68 -4.97 -3.37
C SER A 119 -7.19 -5.05 -3.68
N HIS A 120 -6.32 -4.68 -2.74
CA HIS A 120 -4.86 -4.64 -2.93
C HIS A 120 -4.11 -5.29 -1.79
N ILE A 121 -3.23 -6.23 -2.14
CA ILE A 121 -2.32 -6.88 -1.19
C ILE A 121 -0.89 -6.54 -1.54
N VAL A 122 -0.14 -6.08 -0.54
CA VAL A 122 1.30 -5.82 -0.65
C VAL A 122 2.05 -6.94 0.07
N LEU A 123 2.76 -7.80 -0.64
CA LEU A 123 3.62 -8.81 -0.04
C LEU A 123 5.03 -8.24 0.15
N ALA A 124 5.56 -8.29 1.36
CA ALA A 124 6.88 -7.77 1.72
C ALA A 124 7.67 -8.76 2.60
N GLY A 125 8.98 -8.53 2.77
CA GLY A 125 9.85 -9.36 3.60
C GLY A 125 10.54 -10.52 2.85
N GLY A 126 10.44 -10.56 1.53
CA GLY A 126 11.08 -11.56 0.67
C GLY A 126 10.28 -11.82 -0.60
N LEU A 127 10.76 -12.74 -1.44
CA LEU A 127 9.98 -13.20 -2.60
C LEU A 127 8.77 -14.02 -2.12
N PRO A 128 7.55 -13.66 -2.53
CA PRO A 128 6.37 -14.43 -2.16
C PRO A 128 6.36 -15.79 -2.86
N GLY A 129 5.93 -16.82 -2.14
CA GLY A 129 5.73 -18.13 -2.73
C GLY A 129 4.58 -18.11 -3.76
N ARG A 130 4.68 -18.91 -4.82
CA ARG A 130 3.63 -19.04 -5.85
C ARG A 130 2.25 -19.35 -5.28
N ALA A 131 2.19 -20.15 -4.21
CA ALA A 131 0.94 -20.49 -3.53
C ALA A 131 0.24 -19.24 -2.95
N ALA A 132 0.97 -18.39 -2.21
CA ALA A 132 0.46 -17.14 -1.67
C ALA A 132 0.01 -16.18 -2.79
N MET A 133 0.80 -16.06 -3.86
CA MET A 133 0.43 -15.22 -5.01
C MET A 133 -0.87 -15.68 -5.68
N ARG A 134 -1.02 -17.00 -5.93
CA ARG A 134 -2.25 -17.56 -6.51
C ARG A 134 -3.44 -17.37 -5.59
N ARG A 135 -3.25 -17.52 -4.28
CA ARG A 135 -4.30 -17.32 -3.29
C ARG A 135 -4.83 -15.89 -3.33
N VAL A 136 -3.93 -14.90 -3.32
CA VAL A 136 -4.29 -13.46 -3.47
C VAL A 136 -5.04 -13.20 -4.79
N LYS A 137 -4.52 -13.73 -5.90
CA LYS A 137 -5.16 -13.56 -7.20
C LYS A 137 -6.51 -14.29 -7.32
N GLY A 138 -6.77 -15.29 -6.46
CA GLY A 138 -7.94 -16.15 -6.53
C GLY A 138 -9.28 -15.43 -6.39
N TRP A 139 -9.31 -14.30 -5.68
CA TRP A 139 -10.50 -13.44 -5.57
C TRP A 139 -10.43 -12.15 -6.39
N GLY A 140 -9.40 -12.01 -7.23
CA GLY A 140 -9.23 -10.86 -8.12
C GLY A 140 -8.53 -9.64 -7.49
N ALA A 141 -7.89 -9.77 -6.32
CA ALA A 141 -7.08 -8.69 -5.77
C ALA A 141 -5.86 -8.37 -6.64
N ARG A 142 -5.50 -7.08 -6.66
CA ARG A 142 -4.25 -6.59 -7.20
C ARG A 142 -3.11 -6.92 -6.23
N LEU A 143 -2.11 -7.62 -6.73
CA LEU A 143 -0.93 -7.99 -5.95
C LEU A 143 0.23 -7.04 -6.25
N ILE A 144 0.82 -6.48 -5.20
CA ILE A 144 2.06 -5.69 -5.24
C ILE A 144 3.12 -6.48 -4.46
N CYS A 145 4.31 -6.65 -5.04
CA CYS A 145 5.42 -7.31 -4.36
C CYS A 145 6.52 -6.29 -4.07
N LEU A 146 6.84 -6.09 -2.80
CA LEU A 146 8.02 -5.34 -2.41
C LEU A 146 9.24 -6.24 -2.53
N CYS A 147 10.00 -6.06 -3.59
CA CYS A 147 11.17 -6.86 -3.92
C CYS A 147 12.44 -6.07 -3.61
N LEU A 148 13.28 -6.58 -2.68
CA LEU A 148 14.57 -5.97 -2.31
C LEU A 148 15.72 -6.45 -3.22
N LEU A 149 15.44 -6.69 -4.50
CA LEU A 149 16.42 -7.28 -5.41
C LEU A 149 17.07 -6.25 -6.34
N PHE A 150 18.38 -6.40 -6.52
CA PHE A 150 19.23 -5.57 -7.39
C PHE A 150 19.27 -6.06 -8.84
N THR A 151 18.51 -7.10 -9.21
CA THR A 151 18.55 -7.74 -10.54
C THR A 151 17.15 -7.89 -11.16
N SER A 152 17.06 -7.68 -12.48
CA SER A 152 15.81 -7.71 -13.26
C SER A 152 15.13 -9.08 -13.31
N ASP A 153 15.91 -10.16 -13.27
CA ASP A 153 15.42 -11.52 -13.52
C ASP A 153 14.36 -11.98 -12.51
N ALA A 154 14.49 -11.57 -11.25
CA ALA A 154 13.52 -11.92 -10.23
C ALA A 154 12.21 -11.12 -10.33
N ALA A 155 12.27 -9.91 -10.90
CA ALA A 155 11.06 -9.16 -11.23
C ALA A 155 10.32 -9.84 -12.38
N ASP A 156 11.04 -10.32 -13.40
CA ASP A 156 10.45 -11.05 -14.52
C ASP A 156 9.77 -12.34 -14.05
N ASP A 157 10.39 -13.09 -13.15
CA ASP A 157 9.79 -14.30 -12.56
C ASP A 157 8.47 -14.04 -11.82
N LEU A 158 8.34 -12.89 -11.15
CA LEU A 158 7.09 -12.49 -10.48
C LEU A 158 5.98 -12.14 -11.49
N THR A 159 6.34 -11.53 -12.62
CA THR A 159 5.36 -11.20 -13.68
C THR A 159 4.88 -12.43 -14.43
N ARG A 160 5.69 -13.50 -14.50
CA ARG A 160 5.37 -14.78 -15.18
C ARG A 160 4.36 -15.66 -14.44
N VAL A 161 4.11 -15.40 -13.16
CA VAL A 161 2.99 -16.02 -12.43
C VAL A 161 1.66 -15.33 -12.76
N GLY A 162 1.67 -14.47 -13.79
CA GLY A 162 0.56 -13.78 -14.47
C GLY A 162 -0.65 -14.66 -14.70
#